data_AF-A0AAF0V6C5-F1
#
_entry.id   AF-A0AAF0V6C5-F1
#
_cell.length_a   1.000
_cell.length_b   1.000
_cell.length_c   1.000
_cell.angle_alpha   90.00
_cell.angle_beta   90.00
_cell.angle_gamma   90.00
#
_symmetry.space_group_name_H-M   'P 1'
#
loop_
_entity.id
_entity.type
_entity.pdbx_description
1 polymer ?
#
loop_
_entity_poly.entity_id
_entity_poly.type
_entity_poly.pdbx_seq_one_letter_code
_entity_poly.pdbx_strand_id
1 'polypeptide(L)'
;MTTVPGQLVWEIVKKNNAFLVKEFGNGSAGVVFSKEPNNLCNLHSYKHSGLANKKTVTIQAGGKDQSVLLATTKTKKQNKPSTLLNKSAMKKEFRRMAKAVTNQVADNYYRPDLKKAALARLSAVNRSLRVTKSGVKKRNRQS
;
A
#
# COMPACT_ATOMS: atom_id res chain seq x y z
N MET A 1 6.79 -20.36 -17.33
CA MET A 1 7.78 -19.96 -16.30
C MET A 1 7.16 -20.15 -14.93
N THR A 2 7.68 -21.12 -14.18
CA THR A 2 7.23 -21.51 -12.84
C THR A 2 7.50 -20.36 -11.87
N THR A 3 6.44 -19.63 -11.54
CA THR A 3 6.49 -18.60 -10.49
C THR A 3 6.44 -19.33 -9.16
N VAL A 4 7.52 -19.19 -8.36
CA VAL A 4 7.67 -19.78 -7.03
C VAL A 4 6.37 -19.61 -6.22
N PRO A 5 5.90 -20.64 -5.49
CA PRO A 5 4.72 -20.51 -4.65
C PRO A 5 4.89 -19.38 -3.64
N GLY A 6 3.89 -18.51 -3.52
CA GLY A 6 3.97 -17.35 -2.62
C GLY A 6 4.16 -17.75 -1.16
N GLN A 7 3.65 -18.91 -0.76
CA GLN A 7 3.86 -19.48 0.58
C GLN A 7 5.34 -19.79 0.85
N LEU A 8 6.05 -20.37 -0.10
CA LEU A 8 7.48 -20.65 0.04
C LEU A 8 8.27 -19.34 0.15
N VAL A 9 7.96 -18.35 -0.69
CA VAL A 9 8.57 -17.02 -0.60
C VAL A 9 8.32 -16.40 0.78
N TRP A 10 7.10 -16.51 1.31
CA TRP A 10 6.77 -16.02 2.64
C TRP A 10 7.58 -16.69 3.74
N GLU A 11 7.72 -18.02 3.70
CA GLU A 11 8.51 -18.77 4.68
C GLU A 11 9.98 -18.32 4.73
N ILE A 12 10.52 -17.89 3.59
CA ILE A 12 11.88 -17.33 3.49
C ILE A 12 11.91 -15.90 4.06
N VAL A 13 11.00 -15.02 3.65
CA VAL A 13 11.04 -13.59 4.01
C VAL A 13 10.42 -13.24 5.36
N LYS A 14 9.70 -14.17 6.00
CA LYS A 14 8.97 -13.87 7.26
C LYS A 14 9.88 -13.50 8.42
N LYS A 15 11.12 -14.01 8.46
CA LYS A 15 12.09 -13.73 9.53
C LYS A 15 13.21 -12.79 9.07
N ASN A 16 13.64 -12.93 7.82
CA ASN A 16 14.83 -12.27 7.27
C ASN A 16 14.45 -11.42 6.05
N ASN A 17 14.05 -10.17 6.31
CA ASN A 17 13.68 -9.22 5.27
C ASN A 17 14.26 -7.84 5.59
N ALA A 18 14.92 -7.20 4.62
CA ALA A 18 15.50 -5.87 4.79
C ALA A 18 14.45 -4.78 5.06
N PHE A 19 13.19 -5.01 4.68
CA PHE A 19 12.08 -4.10 4.94
C PHE A 19 11.45 -4.29 6.33
N LEU A 20 11.89 -5.29 7.09
CA LEU A 20 11.33 -5.61 8.41
C LEU A 20 11.70 -4.53 9.42
N VAL A 21 10.71 -3.99 10.11
CA VAL A 21 10.91 -3.03 11.20
C VAL A 21 10.20 -3.57 12.42
N LYS A 22 10.98 -3.96 13.43
CA LYS A 22 10.46 -4.44 14.71
C LYS A 22 10.46 -3.25 15.67
N GLU A 23 9.27 -2.77 15.98
CA GLU A 23 9.08 -1.71 16.97
C GLU A 23 8.61 -2.38 18.27
N PHE A 24 9.38 -2.20 19.34
CA PHE A 24 8.97 -2.60 20.67
C PHE A 24 8.17 -1.46 21.28
N GLY A 25 6.87 -1.67 21.54
CA GLY A 25 6.06 -0.72 22.30
C GLY A 25 6.37 -0.78 23.80
N ASN A 26 5.70 0.07 24.59
CA ASN A 26 5.79 0.09 26.05
C ASN A 26 5.10 -1.13 26.73
N GLY A 27 5.11 -2.32 26.11
CA GLY A 27 4.47 -3.54 26.62
C GLY A 27 4.88 -4.82 25.88
N SER A 28 4.30 -5.97 26.25
CA SER A 28 4.69 -7.32 25.80
C SER A 28 4.37 -7.66 24.33
N ALA A 29 3.61 -6.81 23.64
CA ALA A 29 3.21 -7.03 22.25
C ALA A 29 4.10 -6.20 21.30
N GLY A 30 5.19 -6.79 20.82
CA GLY A 30 5.99 -6.20 19.74
C GLY A 30 5.22 -6.21 18.42
N VAL A 31 5.02 -5.04 17.81
CA VAL A 31 4.37 -4.95 16.49
C VAL A 31 5.44 -4.97 15.41
N VAL A 32 5.25 -5.84 14.43
CA VAL A 32 6.18 -6.01 13.33
C VAL A 32 5.63 -5.33 12.08
N PHE A 33 6.30 -4.25 11.68
CA PHE A 33 5.98 -3.49 10.48
C PHE A 33 6.86 -3.90 9.31
N SER A 34 6.43 -3.54 8.10
CA SER A 34 7.18 -3.72 6.87
C SER A 34 7.16 -2.43 6.06
N LYS A 35 8.34 -2.00 5.61
CA LYS A 35 8.55 -0.84 4.72
C LYS A 35 8.47 -1.21 3.23
N GLU A 36 7.90 -2.37 2.89
CA GLU A 36 7.74 -2.79 1.50
C GLU A 36 6.89 -1.79 0.70
N PRO A 37 7.32 -1.39 -0.52
CA PRO A 37 6.59 -0.40 -1.33
C PRO A 37 5.21 -0.90 -1.78
N ASN A 38 4.98 -2.22 -1.77
CA ASN A 38 3.77 -2.86 -2.25
C ASN A 38 2.81 -3.33 -1.15
N ASN A 39 2.87 -2.71 0.03
CA ASN A 39 2.05 -3.03 1.20
C ASN A 39 1.09 -1.87 1.53
N LEU A 40 -0.22 -2.14 1.59
CA LEU A 40 -1.23 -1.12 1.91
C LEU A 40 -1.24 -0.71 3.38
N CYS A 41 -0.96 -1.68 4.27
CA CYS A 41 -1.13 -1.53 5.72
C CYS A 41 0.20 -1.35 6.45
N ASN A 42 1.34 -1.46 5.74
CA ASN A 42 2.69 -1.51 6.30
C ASN A 42 2.87 -2.58 7.39
N LEU A 43 1.99 -3.59 7.43
CA LEU A 43 2.04 -4.67 8.41
C LEU A 43 2.85 -5.83 7.83
N HIS A 44 3.73 -6.42 8.63
CA HIS A 44 4.44 -7.63 8.23
C HIS A 44 3.53 -8.85 8.35
N SER A 45 2.81 -9.16 7.28
CA SER A 45 1.86 -10.27 7.21
C SER A 45 1.79 -10.81 5.80
N TYR A 46 1.59 -12.12 5.67
CA TYR A 46 1.47 -12.78 4.37
C TYR A 46 0.41 -12.12 3.47
N LYS A 47 -0.75 -11.75 4.04
CA LYS A 47 -1.85 -11.13 3.29
C LYS A 47 -1.45 -9.80 2.64
N HIS A 48 -0.58 -9.03 3.28
CA HIS A 48 -0.21 -7.68 2.87
C HIS A 48 1.18 -7.61 2.23
N SER A 49 1.96 -8.69 2.26
CA SER A 49 3.31 -8.72 1.67
C SER A 49 3.22 -8.56 0.16
N GLY A 50 4.03 -7.64 -0.36
CA GLY A 50 4.11 -7.34 -1.77
C GLY A 50 5.09 -8.22 -2.53
N LEU A 51 5.99 -8.90 -1.80
CA LEU A 51 7.02 -9.79 -2.35
C LEU A 51 6.50 -11.21 -2.53
N ALA A 52 5.67 -11.67 -1.60
CA ALA A 52 5.15 -13.04 -1.61
C ALA A 52 3.91 -13.21 -2.51
N ASN A 53 3.11 -12.17 -2.69
CA ASN A 53 1.84 -12.25 -3.43
C ASN A 53 1.99 -11.84 -4.89
N LYS A 54 1.40 -12.63 -5.79
CA LYS A 54 1.35 -12.32 -7.24
C LYS A 54 0.50 -11.08 -7.54
N LYS A 55 -0.60 -10.92 -6.79
CA LYS A 55 -1.54 -9.79 -6.89
C LYS A 55 -1.36 -8.85 -5.70
N THR A 56 -0.96 -7.61 -5.97
CA THR A 56 -0.82 -6.56 -4.96
C THR A 56 -1.46 -5.28 -5.46
N VAL A 57 -1.85 -4.43 -4.50
CA VAL A 57 -2.46 -3.13 -4.71
C VAL A 57 -1.67 -2.14 -3.89
N THR A 58 -1.32 -0.99 -4.46
CA THR A 58 -0.57 0.05 -3.77
C THR A 58 -1.21 1.40 -4.01
N ILE A 59 -1.21 2.22 -2.97
CA ILE A 59 -1.75 3.57 -3.01
C ILE A 59 -0.69 4.50 -2.43
N GLN A 60 -0.20 5.41 -3.25
CA GLN A 60 0.87 6.36 -2.91
C GLN A 60 0.49 7.77 -3.37
N ALA A 61 1.10 8.78 -2.75
CA ALA A 61 0.99 10.14 -3.25
C ALA A 61 1.81 10.27 -4.55
N GLY A 62 1.24 10.91 -5.56
CA GLY A 62 1.84 11.04 -6.89
C GLY A 62 2.87 12.16 -7.05
N GLY A 63 3.30 12.77 -5.95
CA GLY A 63 4.37 13.77 -5.90
C GLY A 63 4.00 15.12 -6.50
N LYS A 64 3.58 15.17 -7.76
CA LYS A 64 3.15 16.38 -8.47
C LYS A 64 1.62 16.48 -8.49
N ASP A 65 1.12 17.66 -8.15
CA ASP A 65 -0.28 18.11 -8.28
C ASP A 65 -1.34 17.32 -7.49
N GLN A 66 -1.06 16.96 -6.24
CA GLN A 66 -2.04 16.30 -5.35
C GLN A 66 -2.66 15.02 -5.94
N SER A 67 -1.96 14.40 -6.89
CA SER A 67 -2.41 13.17 -7.51
C SER A 67 -2.22 12.00 -6.54
N VAL A 68 -3.12 11.02 -6.62
CA VAL A 68 -2.96 9.72 -5.95
C VAL A 68 -2.58 8.69 -6.99
N LEU A 69 -1.46 8.00 -6.79
CA LEU A 69 -1.05 6.87 -7.60
C LEU A 69 -1.67 5.59 -7.05
N LEU A 70 -2.42 4.90 -7.89
CA LEU A 70 -2.89 3.54 -7.67
C LEU A 70 -2.09 2.61 -8.57
N ALA A 71 -1.34 1.68 -7.98
CA ALA A 71 -0.62 0.66 -8.72
C ALA A 71 -1.14 -0.74 -8.43
N THR A 72 -1.24 -1.56 -9.47
CA THR A 72 -1.59 -2.98 -9.39
C THR A 72 -0.53 -3.81 -10.09
N THR A 73 -0.25 -5.02 -9.59
CA THR A 73 0.74 -5.91 -10.24
C THR A 73 0.17 -6.67 -11.43
N LYS A 74 0.96 -6.81 -12.50
CA LYS A 74 0.62 -7.63 -13.66
C LYS A 74 1.02 -9.08 -13.41
N THR A 75 0.05 -10.00 -13.36
CA THR A 75 0.28 -11.42 -13.08
C THR A 75 1.16 -12.12 -14.13
N LYS A 76 1.13 -11.66 -15.38
CA LYS A 76 1.96 -12.21 -16.48
C LYS A 76 3.41 -11.71 -16.48
N LYS A 77 3.75 -10.67 -15.72
CA LYS A 77 5.06 -10.00 -15.75
C LYS A 77 5.85 -10.13 -14.44
N GLN A 78 5.58 -11.16 -13.65
CA GLN A 78 6.22 -11.37 -12.33
C GLN A 78 7.75 -11.40 -12.40
N ASN A 79 8.30 -11.96 -13.48
CA ASN A 79 9.76 -12.07 -13.67
C ASN A 79 10.40 -10.79 -14.23
N LYS A 80 9.62 -9.71 -14.43
CA LYS A 80 10.08 -8.45 -15.03
C LYS A 80 9.79 -7.28 -14.09
N PRO A 81 10.63 -7.05 -13.05
CA PRO A 81 10.35 -6.05 -12.01
C PRO A 81 10.15 -4.63 -12.58
N SER A 82 10.87 -4.27 -13.65
CA SER A 82 10.76 -2.97 -14.32
C SER A 82 9.36 -2.67 -14.89
N THR A 83 8.63 -3.70 -15.35
CA THR A 83 7.32 -3.55 -16.01
C THR A 83 6.18 -4.23 -15.25
N LEU A 84 6.46 -4.61 -14.00
CA LEU A 84 5.55 -5.36 -13.13
C LEU A 84 4.31 -4.54 -12.74
N LEU A 85 4.50 -3.27 -12.45
CA LEU A 85 3.45 -2.40 -11.92
C LEU A 85 2.66 -1.73 -13.06
N ASN A 86 1.35 -1.80 -12.97
CA ASN A 86 0.43 -0.95 -13.71
C ASN A 86 0.09 0.26 -12.85
N LYS A 87 0.68 1.42 -13.14
CA LYS A 87 0.48 2.65 -12.36
C LYS A 87 -0.59 3.51 -13.03
N SER A 88 -1.56 3.98 -12.25
CA SER A 88 -2.59 4.92 -12.68
C SER A 88 -2.59 6.14 -11.75
N ALA A 89 -2.45 7.33 -12.31
CA ALA A 89 -2.52 8.58 -11.57
C ALA A 89 -3.95 9.10 -11.56
N MET A 90 -4.49 9.33 -10.37
CA MET A 90 -5.83 9.88 -10.17
C MET A 90 -5.72 11.32 -9.66
N LYS A 91 -6.22 12.26 -10.46
CA LYS A 91 -6.38 13.69 -10.13
C LYS A 91 -7.88 14.03 -10.11
N LYS A 92 -8.65 13.35 -9.25
CA LYS A 92 -10.11 13.50 -9.20
C LYS A 92 -10.56 13.81 -7.79
N GLU A 93 -11.81 14.27 -7.67
CA GLU A 93 -12.48 14.40 -6.37
C GLU A 93 -12.47 13.09 -5.57
N PHE A 94 -12.40 13.20 -4.25
CA PHE A 94 -12.24 12.03 -3.36
C PHE A 94 -13.30 10.95 -3.59
N ARG A 95 -14.57 11.33 -3.78
CA ARG A 95 -15.67 10.39 -4.05
C ARG A 95 -15.44 9.62 -5.36
N ARG A 96 -14.95 10.30 -6.40
CA ARG A 96 -14.62 9.68 -7.70
C ARG A 96 -13.38 8.79 -7.60
N MET A 97 -12.38 9.18 -6.81
CA MET A 97 -11.20 8.35 -6.52
C MET A 97 -11.57 7.08 -5.76
N ALA A 98 -12.39 7.18 -4.71
CA ALA A 98 -12.84 6.04 -3.92
C ALA A 98 -13.64 5.03 -4.76
N LYS A 99 -14.49 5.54 -5.66
CA LYS A 99 -15.20 4.69 -6.65
C LYS A 99 -14.20 4.00 -7.58
N ALA A 100 -13.25 4.73 -8.17
CA ALA A 100 -12.24 4.14 -9.05
C ALA A 100 -11.40 3.05 -8.36
N VAL A 101 -10.97 3.27 -7.11
CA VAL A 101 -10.26 2.27 -6.30
C VAL A 101 -11.15 1.05 -6.04
N THR A 102 -12.42 1.26 -5.67
CA THR A 102 -13.36 0.16 -5.43
C THR A 102 -13.56 -0.69 -6.68
N ASN A 103 -13.77 -0.03 -7.83
CA ASN A 103 -13.96 -0.72 -9.09
C ASN A 103 -12.73 -1.57 -9.47
N GLN A 104 -11.52 -1.01 -9.32
CA GLN A 104 -10.29 -1.74 -9.67
C GLN A 104 -9.96 -2.87 -8.71
N VAL A 105 -10.25 -2.73 -7.41
CA VAL A 105 -9.87 -3.70 -6.38
C VAL A 105 -10.92 -4.78 -6.17
N ALA A 106 -12.20 -4.40 -6.13
CA ALA A 106 -13.32 -5.27 -5.79
C ALA A 106 -14.16 -5.66 -7.02
N ASP A 107 -14.63 -4.70 -7.81
CA ASP A 107 -15.62 -4.98 -8.87
C ASP A 107 -14.99 -5.71 -10.07
N ASN A 108 -13.69 -5.52 -10.31
CA ASN A 108 -12.91 -6.32 -11.26
C ASN A 108 -12.45 -7.68 -10.69
N TYR A 109 -12.96 -8.08 -9.51
CA TYR A 109 -12.59 -9.32 -8.81
C TYR A 109 -11.08 -9.51 -8.64
N TYR A 110 -10.34 -8.41 -8.51
CA TYR A 110 -8.89 -8.47 -8.45
C TYR A 110 -8.40 -8.98 -7.09
N ARG A 111 -8.74 -8.26 -6.00
CA ARG A 111 -8.47 -8.59 -4.59
C ARG A 111 -9.51 -7.93 -3.65
N PRO A 112 -10.74 -8.46 -3.59
CA PRO A 112 -11.82 -7.86 -2.80
C PRO A 112 -11.49 -7.82 -1.29
N ASP A 113 -10.63 -8.73 -0.82
CA ASP A 113 -10.12 -8.82 0.55
C ASP A 113 -9.37 -7.55 1.02
N LEU A 114 -8.82 -6.77 0.08
CA LEU A 114 -8.08 -5.54 0.33
C LEU A 114 -8.92 -4.28 0.19
N LYS A 115 -10.21 -4.36 -0.18
CA LYS A 115 -11.06 -3.19 -0.43
C LYS A 115 -11.04 -2.20 0.74
N LYS A 116 -11.24 -2.68 1.96
CA LYS A 116 -11.27 -1.83 3.18
C LYS A 116 -9.92 -1.17 3.44
N ALA A 117 -8.83 -1.93 3.31
CA ALA A 117 -7.47 -1.44 3.49
C ALA A 117 -7.11 -0.37 2.43
N ALA A 118 -7.49 -0.60 1.18
CA ALA A 118 -7.25 0.32 0.08
C ALA A 118 -7.99 1.65 0.29
N LEU A 119 -9.26 1.63 0.68
CA LEU A 119 -10.02 2.84 0.98
C LEU A 119 -9.47 3.60 2.18
N ALA A 120 -9.06 2.89 3.24
CA ALA A 120 -8.42 3.50 4.40
C ALA A 120 -7.11 4.21 4.03
N ARG A 121 -6.25 3.55 3.23
CA ARG A 121 -5.00 4.14 2.76
C ARG A 121 -5.24 5.34 1.84
N LEU A 122 -6.23 5.26 0.95
CA LEU A 122 -6.63 6.39 0.10
C LEU A 122 -7.07 7.60 0.93
N SER A 123 -7.90 7.38 1.95
CA SER A 123 -8.33 8.43 2.88
C SER A 123 -7.14 9.10 3.58
N ALA A 124 -6.21 8.29 4.11
CA ALA A 124 -5.01 8.79 4.78
C ALA A 124 -4.13 9.64 3.83
N VAL A 125 -3.89 9.15 2.62
CA VAL A 125 -3.09 9.88 1.60
C VAL A 125 -3.81 11.16 1.16
N ASN A 126 -5.12 11.12 0.95
CA ASN A 126 -5.86 12.32 0.59
C ASN A 126 -5.84 13.36 1.73
N ARG A 127 -5.96 12.91 2.98
CA ARG A 127 -5.83 13.78 4.16
C ARG A 127 -4.43 14.41 4.22
N SER A 128 -3.36 13.64 3.99
CA SER A 128 -2.00 14.18 4.01
C SER A 128 -1.80 15.23 2.92
N LEU A 129 -2.31 14.99 1.71
CA LEU A 129 -2.24 15.94 0.59
C LEU A 129 -3.00 17.25 0.89
N ARG A 130 -4.15 17.16 1.56
CA ARG A 130 -4.90 18.35 2.00
C ARG A 130 -4.16 19.14 3.06
N VAL A 131 -3.54 18.47 4.04
CA VAL A 131 -2.74 19.12 5.10
C VAL A 131 -1.53 19.82 4.51
N THR A 132 -0.82 19.19 3.56
CA THR A 132 0.31 19.84 2.87
C THR A 132 -0.12 21.07 2.08
N LYS A 133 -1.36 21.09 1.55
CA LYS A 133 -1.92 22.26 0.86
C LYS A 133 -2.24 23.40 1.82
N SER A 134 -2.86 23.09 2.96
CA SER A 134 -3.31 24.10 3.93
C SER A 134 -2.19 24.66 4.79
N GLY A 135 -1.01 24.05 4.77
CA GLY A 135 0.07 24.32 5.72
C GLY A 135 -0.20 23.69 7.09
N VAL A 136 0.86 23.58 7.90
CA VAL A 136 0.74 23.10 9.28
C VAL A 136 0.10 24.21 10.11
N LYS A 137 -1.08 23.94 10.69
CA LYS A 137 -1.68 24.85 11.68
C LYS A 137 -0.74 24.93 12.88
N LYS A 138 -0.01 26.03 13.04
CA LYS A 138 0.82 26.30 14.23
C LYS A 138 -0.10 26.25 15.44
N ARG A 139 0.06 25.23 16.29
CA ARG A 139 -0.63 25.13 17.57
C ARG A 139 0.20 25.95 18.54
N ASN A 140 -0.29 27.10 18.99
CA ASN A 140 0.33 27.82 20.10
C ASN A 140 0.31 26.86 21.29
N ARG A 141 1.48 26.33 21.66
CA ARG A 141 1.66 25.72 22.97
C ARG A 141 1.51 26.86 23.95
N GLN A 142 0.38 26.90 24.66
CA GLN A 142 0.28 27.74 25.84
C GLN A 142 1.33 27.22 26.82
N SER A 143 2.22 28.14 27.21
CA SER A 143 3.19 27.98 28.29
C SER A 143 2.48 27.81 29.62
#